data_AF-A0A653RTV6-F1
#
_entry.id   AF-A0A653RTV6-F1
#
_cell.length_a   1.000
_cell.length_b   1.000
_cell.length_c   1.000
_cell.angle_alpha   90.00
_cell.angle_beta   90.00
_cell.angle_gamma   90.00
#
_symmetry.space_group_name_H-M   'P 1'
#
loop_
_entity.id
_entity.type
_entity.pdbx_description
1 polymer ?
#
loop_
_entity_poly.entity_id
_entity_poly.type
_entity_poly.pdbx_seq_one_letter_code
_entity_poly.pdbx_strand_id
1 'polypeptide(L)'
;MKALTKLISCIIFFTFLWGKSQQVDWNKINSNTIIDVISLQSIPQSNSSSVVAQVGNGNNADLTISSKTNIIIQQLGDQNSIYFNNAFTEKETKAAVTIQGYNNIVDVTGSNSVSDGMQINVKADNKTVFVRNY
;
A
#
# COMPACT_ATOMS: atom_id res chain seq x y z
N MET A 1 52.84 -5.08 -8.10
CA MET A 1 51.83 -5.84 -8.89
C MET A 1 50.77 -6.53 -8.04
N LYS A 2 51.12 -7.37 -7.04
CA LYS A 2 50.13 -8.17 -6.27
C LYS A 2 49.08 -7.36 -5.48
N ALA A 3 49.41 -6.15 -5.01
CA ALA A 3 48.46 -5.30 -4.27
C ALA A 3 47.42 -4.63 -5.19
N LEU A 4 47.84 -4.23 -6.39
CA LEU A 4 46.97 -3.60 -7.39
C LEU A 4 45.92 -4.59 -7.90
N THR A 5 46.29 -5.85 -8.16
CA THR A 5 45.35 -6.90 -8.54
C THR A 5 44.36 -7.24 -7.44
N LYS A 6 44.77 -7.22 -6.16
CA LYS A 6 43.85 -7.40 -5.03
C LYS A 6 42.85 -6.24 -4.89
N LEU A 7 43.30 -5.01 -5.11
CA LEU A 7 42.44 -3.82 -5.08
C LEU A 7 41.37 -3.88 -6.18
N ILE A 8 41.79 -4.21 -7.41
CA ILE A 8 40.87 -4.37 -8.56
C ILE A 8 39.85 -5.48 -8.29
N SER A 9 40.29 -6.62 -7.74
CA SER A 9 39.38 -7.73 -7.38
C SER A 9 38.36 -7.33 -6.30
N CYS A 10 38.75 -6.50 -5.33
CA CYS A 10 37.83 -5.98 -4.31
C CYS A 10 36.79 -5.03 -4.90
N ILE A 11 37.20 -4.13 -5.80
CA ILE A 11 36.30 -3.17 -6.45
C ILE A 11 35.27 -3.91 -7.31
N ILE A 12 35.68 -4.91 -8.09
CA ILE A 12 34.76 -5.73 -8.89
C ILE A 12 33.74 -6.42 -7.98
N PHE A 13 34.18 -6.99 -6.84
CA PHE A 13 33.27 -7.63 -5.89
C PHE A 13 32.26 -6.64 -5.28
N PHE A 14 32.67 -5.39 -5.04
CA PHE A 14 31.78 -4.33 -4.54
C PHE A 14 30.74 -3.86 -5.57
N THR A 15 31.05 -3.89 -6.88
CA THR A 15 30.08 -3.48 -7.91
C THR A 15 28.92 -4.47 -8.09
N PHE A 16 29.07 -5.74 -7.69
CA PHE A 16 27.98 -6.72 -7.68
C PHE A 16 27.07 -6.62 -6.46
N LEU A 17 27.42 -5.78 -5.47
CA LEU A 17 26.60 -5.53 -4.28
C LEU A 17 25.59 -4.39 -4.48
N TRP A 18 25.57 -3.75 -5.65
CA TRP A 18 24.51 -2.81 -5.99
C TRP A 18 23.21 -3.58 -6.24
N GLY A 19 22.40 -3.65 -5.19
CA GLY A 19 21.15 -4.38 -5.16
C GLY A 19 20.24 -4.01 -6.32
N LYS A 20 19.55 -5.03 -6.84
CA LYS A 20 18.45 -4.87 -7.77
C LYS A 20 17.35 -4.07 -7.05
N SER A 21 17.31 -2.76 -7.25
CA SER A 21 16.08 -2.02 -6.98
C SER A 21 15.02 -2.57 -7.93
N GLN A 22 14.01 -3.23 -7.37
CA GLN A 22 12.88 -3.68 -8.17
C GLN A 22 12.07 -2.44 -8.52
N GLN A 23 12.26 -1.95 -9.75
CA GLN A 23 11.39 -0.92 -10.29
C GLN A 23 10.04 -1.55 -10.59
N VAL A 24 9.00 -1.14 -9.86
CA VAL A 24 7.63 -1.54 -10.16
C VAL A 24 7.24 -0.90 -11.49
N ASP A 25 7.09 -1.74 -12.51
CA ASP A 25 6.54 -1.33 -13.79
C ASP A 25 5.01 -1.22 -13.64
N TRP A 26 4.54 -0.02 -13.30
CA TRP A 26 3.13 0.26 -13.03
C TRP A 26 2.20 -0.09 -14.20
N ASN A 27 2.72 -0.16 -15.43
CA ASN A 27 1.94 -0.54 -16.60
C ASN A 27 1.72 -2.07 -16.71
N LYS A 28 2.46 -2.87 -15.94
CA LYS A 28 2.36 -4.34 -15.91
C LYS A 28 1.57 -4.86 -14.73
N ILE A 29 1.00 -3.98 -13.91
CA ILE A 29 0.15 -4.37 -12.79
C ILE A 29 -1.20 -4.85 -13.33
N ASN A 30 -1.55 -6.08 -13.00
CA ASN A 30 -2.83 -6.71 -13.29
C ASN A 30 -3.20 -7.67 -12.15
N SER A 31 -4.31 -8.39 -12.27
CA SER A 31 -4.80 -9.33 -11.25
C SER A 31 -3.79 -10.41 -10.88
N ASN A 32 -2.87 -10.77 -11.77
CA ASN A 32 -1.87 -11.81 -11.54
C ASN A 32 -0.58 -11.27 -10.89
N THR A 33 -0.26 -9.99 -11.09
CA THR A 33 1.01 -9.37 -10.65
C THR A 33 0.85 -8.43 -9.46
N ILE A 34 -0.39 -8.13 -9.05
CA ILE A 34 -0.68 -7.24 -7.92
C ILE A 34 -0.12 -7.78 -6.59
N ILE A 35 -0.09 -9.10 -6.41
CA ILE A 35 0.45 -9.71 -5.18
C ILE A 35 1.94 -9.45 -5.02
N ASP A 36 2.69 -9.38 -6.13
CA ASP A 36 4.12 -9.09 -6.12
C ASP A 36 4.34 -7.63 -5.67
N VAL A 37 3.52 -6.69 -6.15
CA VAL A 37 3.55 -5.29 -5.73
C VAL A 37 3.23 -5.13 -4.23
N ILE A 38 2.22 -5.85 -3.73
CA ILE A 38 1.87 -5.88 -2.31
C ILE A 38 3.02 -6.43 -1.48
N SER A 39 3.63 -7.53 -1.91
CA SER A 39 4.73 -8.19 -1.18
C SER A 39 5.99 -7.31 -1.09
N LEU A 40 6.17 -6.39 -2.05
CA LEU A 40 7.24 -5.39 -2.02
C LEU A 40 6.90 -4.20 -1.11
N GLN A 41 5.61 -3.91 -0.92
CA GLN A 41 5.13 -2.85 -0.04
C GLN A 41 4.90 -3.32 1.40
N SER A 42 4.84 -4.63 1.66
CA SER A 42 4.85 -5.16 3.01
C SER A 42 6.22 -4.93 3.64
N ILE A 43 6.39 -3.74 4.21
CA ILE A 43 7.37 -3.47 5.26
C ILE A 43 7.23 -4.62 6.28
N PRO A 44 8.33 -5.17 6.85
CA PRO A 44 8.25 -6.15 7.92
C PRO A 44 7.67 -5.47 9.17
N GLN A 45 6.34 -5.31 9.19
CA GLN A 45 5.59 -4.83 10.32
C GLN A 45 5.40 -6.07 11.20
N SER A 46 6.05 -6.10 12.36
CA SER A 46 6.04 -7.23 13.31
C SER A 46 4.66 -7.56 13.91
N ASN A 47 3.58 -7.03 13.35
CA ASN A 47 2.20 -7.14 13.79
C ASN A 47 1.36 -7.64 12.63
N SER A 48 0.39 -8.52 12.89
CA SER A 48 -0.58 -8.99 11.88
C SER A 48 -1.16 -7.82 11.09
N SER A 49 -0.97 -7.87 9.77
CA SER A 49 -1.55 -6.91 8.83
C SER A 49 -2.51 -7.61 7.89
N SER A 50 -3.58 -6.92 7.54
CA SER A 50 -4.51 -7.34 6.50
C SER A 50 -4.27 -6.50 5.26
N VAL A 51 -4.21 -7.14 4.10
CA VAL A 51 -4.07 -6.44 2.82
C VAL A 51 -5.25 -6.77 1.93
N VAL A 52 -5.86 -5.72 1.38
CA VAL A 52 -6.92 -5.80 0.39
C VAL A 52 -6.40 -5.16 -0.88
N ALA A 53 -6.29 -5.92 -1.96
CA ALA A 53 -5.85 -5.38 -3.24
C ALA A 53 -6.73 -5.89 -4.37
N GLN A 54 -7.24 -4.96 -5.18
CA GLN A 54 -8.12 -5.25 -6.31
C GLN A 54 -7.66 -4.44 -7.51
N VAL A 55 -7.62 -5.09 -8.69
CA VAL A 55 -7.26 -4.46 -9.96
C VAL A 55 -8.38 -4.70 -10.94
N GLY A 56 -8.85 -3.63 -11.57
CA GLY A 56 -9.99 -3.64 -12.48
C GLY A 56 -10.92 -2.47 -12.21
N ASN A 57 -12.04 -2.45 -12.93
CA ASN A 57 -13.04 -1.39 -12.83
C ASN A 57 -14.25 -1.86 -12.05
N GLY A 58 -14.93 -0.95 -11.34
CA GLY A 58 -16.14 -1.27 -10.58
C GLY A 58 -15.89 -2.15 -9.36
N ASN A 59 -14.66 -2.18 -8.83
CA ASN A 59 -14.35 -2.92 -7.62
C ASN A 59 -15.04 -2.28 -6.41
N ASN A 60 -15.52 -3.12 -5.49
CA ASN A 60 -16.03 -2.69 -4.21
C ASN A 60 -15.28 -3.39 -3.08
N ALA A 61 -14.97 -2.65 -2.03
CA ALA A 61 -14.41 -3.18 -0.78
C ALA A 61 -15.15 -2.57 0.41
N ASP A 62 -15.84 -3.42 1.17
CA ASP A 62 -16.47 -3.07 2.45
C ASP A 62 -15.66 -3.69 3.59
N LEU A 63 -15.10 -2.84 4.45
CA LEU A 63 -14.14 -3.26 5.46
C LEU A 63 -14.60 -2.81 6.85
N THR A 64 -14.79 -3.80 7.73
CA THR A 64 -15.03 -3.58 9.16
C THR A 64 -13.87 -4.22 9.91
N ILE A 65 -13.07 -3.41 10.60
CA ILE A 65 -11.83 -3.88 11.23
C ILE A 65 -11.82 -3.66 12.73
N SER A 66 -10.98 -4.42 13.44
CA SER A 66 -10.82 -4.35 14.89
C SER A 66 -9.70 -3.39 15.31
N SER A 67 -9.67 -3.01 16.60
CA SER A 67 -8.64 -2.18 17.23
C SER A 67 -7.20 -2.74 17.19
N LYS A 68 -7.00 -3.95 16.65
CA LYS A 68 -5.69 -4.62 16.53
C LYS A 68 -5.27 -4.84 15.07
N THR A 69 -6.05 -4.37 14.11
CA THR A 69 -5.84 -4.68 12.70
C THR A 69 -5.18 -3.50 12.00
N ASN A 70 -3.91 -3.65 11.60
CA ASN A 70 -3.35 -2.73 10.61
C ASN A 70 -3.84 -3.16 9.23
N ILE A 71 -4.32 -2.23 8.42
CA ILE A 71 -4.87 -2.56 7.10
C ILE A 71 -4.24 -1.71 6.00
N ILE A 72 -3.93 -2.37 4.89
CA ILE A 72 -3.49 -1.72 3.65
C ILE A 72 -4.53 -2.04 2.58
N ILE A 73 -5.07 -1.01 1.93
CA ILE A 73 -6.10 -1.13 0.91
C ILE A 73 -5.55 -0.51 -0.37
N GLN A 74 -5.54 -1.28 -1.46
CA GLN A 74 -5.11 -0.84 -2.78
C GLN A 74 -6.18 -1.16 -3.83
N GLN A 75 -6.68 -0.16 -4.53
CA GLN A 75 -7.56 -0.36 -5.68
C GLN A 75 -7.03 0.37 -6.90
N LEU A 76 -6.83 -0.37 -8.00
CA LEU A 76 -6.31 0.14 -9.26
C LEU A 76 -7.33 -0.07 -10.38
N GLY A 77 -7.77 1.03 -11.00
CA GLY A 77 -8.75 1.06 -12.07
C GLY A 77 -9.85 2.09 -11.80
N ASP A 78 -10.89 2.05 -12.62
CA ASP A 78 -11.92 3.10 -12.67
C ASP A 78 -13.19 2.70 -11.94
N GLN A 79 -13.93 3.68 -11.41
CA GLN A 79 -15.23 3.47 -10.75
C GLN A 79 -15.16 2.51 -9.55
N ASN A 80 -14.02 2.46 -8.88
CA ASN A 80 -13.82 1.65 -7.68
C ASN A 80 -14.33 2.38 -6.42
N SER A 81 -14.82 1.61 -5.45
CA SER A 81 -15.38 2.09 -4.19
C SER A 81 -14.73 1.38 -3.00
N ILE A 82 -14.35 2.17 -1.99
CA ILE A 82 -13.89 1.70 -0.69
C ILE A 82 -14.81 2.28 0.37
N TYR A 83 -15.42 1.42 1.17
CA TYR A 83 -16.07 1.78 2.42
C TYR A 83 -15.32 1.15 3.58
N PHE A 84 -14.75 1.99 4.44
CA PHE A 84 -13.92 1.59 5.55
C PHE A 84 -14.54 2.10 6.86
N ASN A 85 -14.97 1.18 7.71
CA ASN A 85 -15.55 1.49 9.01
C ASN A 85 -14.69 0.93 10.15
N ASN A 86 -14.26 1.79 11.05
CA ASN A 86 -13.60 1.40 12.30
C ASN A 86 -14.25 2.08 13.50
N ALA A 87 -15.12 1.36 14.18
CA ALA A 87 -15.88 1.88 15.32
C ALA A 87 -15.11 1.84 16.66
N PHE A 88 -13.87 1.37 16.70
CA PHE A 88 -13.15 1.15 17.96
C PHE A 88 -12.37 2.40 18.40
N THR A 89 -12.48 2.75 19.68
CA THR A 89 -11.93 4.00 20.26
C THR A 89 -10.67 3.80 21.11
N GLU A 90 -10.38 2.56 21.54
CA GLU A 90 -9.37 2.31 22.57
C GLU A 90 -7.93 2.21 22.06
N LYS A 91 -7.73 1.99 20.76
CA LYS A 91 -6.40 1.92 20.15
C LYS A 91 -6.37 2.49 18.74
N GLU A 92 -5.27 3.19 18.46
CA GLU A 92 -4.90 3.65 17.13
C GLU A 92 -4.91 2.47 16.15
N THR A 93 -5.50 2.72 14.99
CA THR A 93 -5.52 1.76 13.91
C THR A 93 -4.80 2.34 12.70
N LYS A 94 -3.71 1.70 12.28
CA LYS A 94 -2.94 2.17 11.13
C LYS A 94 -3.57 1.66 9.84
N ALA A 95 -4.22 2.57 9.12
CA ALA A 95 -4.80 2.31 7.81
C ALA A 95 -4.04 3.08 6.73
N ALA A 96 -3.71 2.38 5.65
CA ALA A 96 -3.16 2.97 4.44
C ALA A 96 -4.08 2.66 3.26
N VAL A 97 -4.64 3.69 2.62
CA VAL A 97 -5.52 3.57 1.45
C VAL A 97 -4.82 4.15 0.25
N THR A 98 -4.64 3.37 -0.81
CA THR A 98 -4.09 3.80 -2.10
C THR A 98 -5.09 3.52 -3.21
N ILE A 99 -5.51 4.57 -3.92
CA ILE A 99 -6.35 4.44 -5.12
C ILE A 99 -5.67 5.07 -6.32
N GLN A 100 -5.83 4.44 -7.48
CA GLN A 100 -5.43 4.99 -8.77
C GLN A 100 -6.47 4.67 -9.85
N GLY A 101 -6.80 5.66 -10.70
CA GLY A 101 -7.72 5.51 -11.83
C GLY A 101 -8.68 6.70 -11.96
N TYR A 102 -9.87 6.50 -12.51
CA TYR A 102 -10.87 7.54 -12.74
C TYR A 102 -12.18 7.25 -12.00
N ASN A 103 -12.82 8.29 -11.44
CA ASN A 103 -14.14 8.20 -10.80
C ASN A 103 -14.21 7.25 -9.59
N ASN A 104 -13.16 7.24 -8.77
CA ASN A 104 -13.06 6.40 -7.58
C ASN A 104 -13.62 7.08 -6.32
N ILE A 105 -14.20 6.29 -5.43
CA ILE A 105 -14.82 6.76 -4.18
C ILE A 105 -14.11 6.10 -2.99
N VAL A 106 -13.75 6.92 -2.00
CA VAL A 106 -13.26 6.48 -0.69
C VAL A 106 -14.17 7.06 0.37
N ASP A 107 -14.73 6.22 1.23
CA ASP A 107 -15.52 6.61 2.39
C ASP A 107 -14.96 5.93 3.64
N VAL A 108 -14.39 6.75 4.51
CA VAL A 108 -13.82 6.35 5.79
C VAL A 108 -14.72 6.89 6.89
N THR A 109 -15.18 5.99 7.76
CA THR A 109 -15.93 6.33 8.96
C THR A 109 -15.33 5.66 10.19
N GLY A 110 -15.23 6.36 11.31
CA GLY A 110 -14.76 5.74 12.55
C GLY A 110 -14.70 6.64 13.76
N SER A 111 -14.04 6.15 14.81
CA SER A 111 -13.73 6.95 16.00
C SER A 111 -12.63 7.98 15.71
N ASN A 112 -12.49 9.02 16.53
CA ASN A 112 -11.42 10.02 16.36
C ASN A 112 -9.99 9.40 16.29
N SER A 113 -9.73 8.32 17.03
CA SER A 113 -8.43 7.62 16.99
C SER A 113 -8.16 6.86 15.69
N VAL A 114 -9.13 6.78 14.77
CA VAL A 114 -8.99 6.12 13.47
C VAL A 114 -8.19 6.97 12.49
N SER A 115 -8.27 8.29 12.57
CA SER A 115 -7.44 9.16 11.73
C SER A 115 -5.99 9.24 12.20
N ASP A 116 -5.69 8.78 13.42
CA ASP A 116 -4.35 8.87 13.98
C ASP A 116 -3.38 7.96 13.20
N GLY A 117 -2.49 8.60 12.44
CA GLY A 117 -1.53 7.92 11.58
C GLY A 117 -2.13 7.29 10.32
N MET A 118 -3.39 7.56 9.99
CA MET A 118 -4.00 7.14 8.73
C MET A 118 -3.35 7.84 7.54
N GLN A 119 -3.12 7.09 6.47
CA GLN A 119 -2.62 7.62 5.21
C GLN A 119 -3.60 7.30 4.09
N ILE A 120 -4.07 8.33 3.38
CA ILE A 120 -4.93 8.18 2.21
C ILE A 120 -4.21 8.84 1.03
N ASN A 121 -3.84 8.04 0.04
CA ASN A 121 -3.23 8.49 -1.21
C ASN A 121 -4.17 8.18 -2.37
N VAL A 122 -4.70 9.22 -3.02
CA VAL A 122 -5.65 9.06 -4.12
C VAL A 122 -5.10 9.71 -5.38
N LYS A 123 -4.49 8.90 -6.23
CA LYS A 123 -3.98 9.29 -7.55
C LYS A 123 -5.05 9.04 -8.63
N ALA A 124 -6.13 9.80 -8.56
CA ALA A 124 -7.27 9.63 -9.45
C ALA A 124 -7.86 10.96 -9.95
N ASP A 125 -8.38 10.91 -11.17
CA ASP A 125 -9.20 11.95 -11.79
C ASP A 125 -10.68 11.73 -11.39
N ASN A 126 -11.42 12.82 -11.13
CA ASN A 126 -12.83 12.76 -10.69
C ASN A 126 -13.10 11.90 -9.44
N LYS A 127 -12.28 12.04 -8.41
CA LYS A 127 -12.38 11.29 -7.15
C LYS A 127 -13.33 11.92 -6.13
N THR A 128 -13.90 11.07 -5.28
CA THR A 128 -14.61 11.49 -4.07
C THR A 128 -13.94 10.87 -2.84
N VAL A 129 -13.70 11.67 -1.80
CA VAL A 129 -13.12 11.19 -0.54
C VAL A 129 -13.93 11.76 0.62
N PHE A 130 -14.53 10.89 1.43
CA PHE A 130 -15.17 11.21 2.70
C PHE A 130 -14.35 10.63 3.85
N VAL A 131 -14.08 11.45 4.85
CA VAL A 131 -13.48 11.03 6.12
C VAL A 131 -14.34 11.61 7.24
N ARG A 132 -14.98 10.75 8.01
CA ARG A 132 -15.95 11.11 9.04
C ARG A 132 -15.54 10.46 10.35
N ASN A 133 -15.23 11.29 11.33
CA ASN A 133 -14.95 10.85 12.69
C ASN A 133 -16.12 11.21 13.60
N TYR A 134 -16.46 10.32 14.51
CA TYR A 134 -17.52 10.49 15.51
C TYR A 134 -16.96 10.29 16.93
#